data_AF-A0A7L2YT74-F1
#
_entry.id   AF-A0A7L2YT74-F1
#
_cell.length_a   1.000
_cell.length_b   1.000
_cell.length_c   1.000
_cell.angle_alpha   90.00
_cell.angle_beta   90.00
_cell.angle_gamma   90.00
#
_symmetry.space_group_name_H-M   'P 1'
#
loop_
_entity.id
_entity.type
_entity.pdbx_description
1 polymer ?
#
loop_
_entity_poly.entity_id
_entity_poly.type
_entity_poly.pdbx_seq_one_letter_code
_entity_poly.pdbx_strand_id
1 'polypeptide(L)'
;LPSSPTAQVFKEYGFHPLVQRWIIGQCLCMDERTISSYGIRGDGDTAFLYLLSAKMAELTQQRYEEDQAQLVLQSTSSPPEPAAYGRKYNTLPSSSSNKGWGDASGRKMDIAEISQHLEALRVGDLPSGQPQPPTTDLPSPVPTGWSCPKCTFINKPTRPGCEMCSADRPEDYVVPGGYEPDERELWRMQQEQEGILQYQQVQG
;
A
#
# COMPACT_ATOMS: atom_id res chain seq x y z
N LEU A 1 10.25 -2.74 -20.46
CA LEU A 1 9.27 -1.80 -19.86
C LEU A 1 9.71 -1.56 -18.42
N PRO A 2 9.76 -0.31 -17.92
CA PRO A 2 10.03 -0.10 -16.50
C PRO A 2 9.00 -0.88 -15.68
N SER A 3 9.46 -1.58 -14.65
CA SER A 3 8.60 -2.25 -13.69
C SER A 3 7.63 -1.23 -13.08
N SER A 4 6.37 -1.62 -12.85
CA SER A 4 5.44 -0.77 -12.11
C SER A 4 6.05 -0.38 -10.75
N PRO A 5 5.72 0.81 -10.19
CA PRO A 5 6.18 1.19 -8.86
C PRO A 5 5.87 0.12 -7.80
N THR A 6 4.73 -0.56 -7.97
CA THR A 6 4.30 -1.66 -7.10
C THR A 6 5.26 -2.86 -7.15
N ALA A 7 5.66 -3.29 -8.35
CA ALA A 7 6.57 -4.41 -8.54
C ALA A 7 8.00 -4.06 -8.06
N GLN A 8 8.43 -2.82 -8.27
CA GLN A 8 9.75 -2.37 -7.81
C GLN A 8 9.82 -2.37 -6.28
N VAL A 9 8.83 -1.80 -5.60
CA VAL A 9 8.79 -1.78 -4.12
C VAL A 9 8.71 -3.19 -3.55
N PHE A 10 7.99 -4.11 -4.20
CA PHE A 10 7.96 -5.50 -3.76
C PHE A 10 9.33 -6.16 -3.88
N LYS A 11 10.01 -5.97 -5.02
CA LYS A 11 11.35 -6.54 -5.26
C LYS A 11 12.41 -5.98 -4.30
N GLU A 12 12.36 -4.69 -4.01
CA GLU A 12 13.41 -3.99 -3.26
C GLU A 12 13.19 -4.03 -1.75
N TYR A 13 11.94 -3.93 -1.30
CA TYR A 13 11.59 -3.82 0.13
C TYR A 13 10.74 -4.99 0.66
N GLY A 14 10.29 -5.92 -0.20
CA GLY A 14 9.50 -7.08 0.21
C GLY A 14 8.04 -6.78 0.53
N PHE A 15 7.55 -5.56 0.30
CA PHE A 15 6.13 -5.26 0.50
C PHE A 15 5.31 -5.78 -0.67
N HIS A 16 4.51 -6.84 -0.44
CA HIS A 16 3.69 -7.44 -1.48
C HIS A 16 2.71 -6.44 -2.13
N PRO A 17 2.47 -6.48 -3.45
CA PRO A 17 1.58 -5.51 -4.11
C PRO A 17 0.20 -5.38 -3.47
N LEU A 18 -0.37 -6.48 -2.95
CA LEU A 18 -1.68 -6.46 -2.26
C LEU A 18 -1.71 -5.61 -0.99
N VAL A 19 -0.58 -5.46 -0.28
CA VAL A 19 -0.52 -4.62 0.92
C VAL A 19 -0.19 -3.17 0.61
N GLN A 20 0.24 -2.87 -0.61
CA GLN A 20 0.65 -1.53 -1.00
C GLN A 20 -0.55 -0.68 -1.38
N ARG A 21 -0.64 0.51 -0.80
CA ARG A 21 -1.63 1.49 -1.23
C ARG A 21 -1.01 2.86 -1.43
N TRP A 22 -1.02 3.29 -2.69
CA TRP A 22 -0.34 4.49 -3.16
C TRP A 22 -1.28 5.69 -3.09
N ILE A 23 -0.79 6.80 -2.56
CA ILE A 23 -1.46 8.10 -2.52
C ILE A 23 -0.63 9.09 -3.33
N ILE A 24 -1.20 9.60 -4.41
CA ILE A 24 -0.59 10.61 -5.27
C ILE A 24 -1.64 11.71 -5.50
N GLY A 25 -1.25 12.97 -5.28
CA GLY A 25 -2.16 14.09 -5.46
C GLY A 25 -3.40 14.03 -4.55
N GLN A 26 -3.25 13.53 -3.31
CA GLN A 26 -4.35 13.30 -2.34
C GLN A 26 -5.36 12.22 -2.75
N CYS A 27 -5.05 11.42 -3.77
CA CYS A 27 -5.92 10.36 -4.26
C CYS A 27 -5.23 9.00 -4.16
N LEU A 28 -6.01 7.96 -3.84
CA LEU A 28 -5.60 6.57 -3.92
C LEU A 28 -5.47 6.16 -5.38
N CYS A 29 -4.29 5.64 -5.72
CA CYS A 29 -4.01 5.18 -7.06
C CYS A 29 -4.69 3.83 -7.33
N MET A 30 -5.24 3.74 -8.52
CA MET A 30 -5.77 2.55 -9.16
C MET A 30 -4.92 2.26 -10.40
N ASP A 31 -4.72 0.97 -10.71
CA ASP A 31 -3.84 0.50 -11.78
C ASP A 31 -4.31 0.93 -13.19
N GLU A 32 -5.58 1.31 -13.34
CA GLU A 32 -6.19 1.67 -14.63
C GLU A 32 -5.85 3.09 -15.11
N ARG A 33 -5.21 3.91 -14.27
CA ARG A 33 -4.87 5.30 -14.59
C ARG A 33 -3.36 5.50 -14.67
N THR A 34 -2.92 6.36 -15.59
CA THR A 34 -1.51 6.73 -15.71
C THR A 34 -1.08 7.59 -14.53
N ILE A 35 0.21 7.50 -14.16
CA ILE A 35 0.78 8.28 -13.05
C ILE A 35 0.60 9.81 -13.29
N SER A 36 0.66 10.25 -14.55
CA SER A 36 0.44 11.65 -14.94
C SER A 36 -0.95 12.17 -14.60
N SER A 37 -1.97 11.30 -14.63
CA SER A 37 -3.34 11.68 -14.25
C SER A 37 -3.49 12.02 -12.76
N TYR A 38 -2.57 11.54 -11.92
CA TYR A 38 -2.50 11.85 -10.50
C TYR A 38 -1.63 13.07 -10.17
N GLY A 39 -1.09 13.74 -11.20
CA GLY A 39 -0.29 14.95 -11.03
C GLY A 39 1.22 14.71 -10.94
N ILE A 40 1.74 13.52 -11.27
CA ILE A 40 3.19 13.34 -11.49
C ILE A 40 3.55 13.83 -12.89
N ARG A 41 4.27 14.94 -12.94
CA ARG A 41 4.71 15.67 -14.12
C ARG A 41 6.23 15.57 -14.31
N GLY A 42 6.99 15.31 -13.24
CA GLY A 42 8.42 15.11 -13.32
C GLY A 42 9.10 14.84 -11.98
N ASP A 43 10.42 14.94 -12.00
CA ASP A 43 11.26 14.72 -10.83
C ASP A 43 10.94 15.73 -9.73
N GLY A 44 10.85 15.25 -8.49
CA GLY A 44 10.46 16.04 -7.32
C GLY A 44 8.98 15.92 -6.95
N ASP A 45 8.14 15.38 -7.82
CA ASP A 45 6.77 15.03 -7.45
C ASP A 45 6.76 13.88 -6.44
N THR A 46 5.92 14.01 -5.41
CA THR A 46 5.91 13.08 -4.28
C THR A 46 4.75 12.11 -4.38
N ALA A 47 5.04 10.83 -4.16
CA ALA A 47 4.05 9.79 -3.91
C ALA A 47 4.22 9.27 -2.48
N PHE A 48 3.10 8.99 -1.82
CA PHE A 48 3.10 8.35 -0.50
C PHE A 48 2.64 6.90 -0.64
N LEU A 49 3.26 6.01 0.11
CA LEU A 49 2.85 4.62 0.23
C LEU A 49 2.44 4.38 1.68
N TYR A 50 1.21 3.88 1.89
CA TYR A 50 0.83 3.30 3.18
C TYR A 50 0.60 1.80 3.01
N LEU A 51 0.87 1.07 4.09
CA LEU A 51 0.83 -0.38 4.08
C LEU A 51 -0.41 -0.88 4.84
N LEU A 52 -1.10 -1.82 4.22
CA LEU A 52 -2.11 -2.61 4.90
C LEU A 52 -1.45 -3.77 5.65
N SER A 53 -2.12 -4.24 6.70
CA SER A 53 -1.75 -5.53 7.28
C SER A 53 -2.06 -6.66 6.29
N ALA A 54 -1.30 -7.76 6.37
CA ALA A 54 -1.54 -8.93 5.53
C ALA A 54 -3.00 -9.43 5.63
N LYS A 55 -3.59 -9.37 6.84
CA LYS A 55 -4.99 -9.73 7.07
C LYS A 55 -5.98 -8.84 6.31
N MET A 56 -5.76 -7.52 6.32
CA MET A 56 -6.63 -6.56 5.60
C MET A 56 -6.51 -6.69 4.09
N ALA A 57 -5.36 -7.12 3.59
CA ALA A 57 -5.09 -7.34 2.18
C ALA A 57 -5.42 -8.76 1.70
N GLU A 58 -5.97 -9.62 2.58
CA GLU A 58 -6.24 -11.04 2.30
C GLU A 58 -5.01 -11.79 1.78
N LEU A 59 -3.80 -11.36 2.19
CA LEU A 59 -2.55 -11.96 1.79
C LEU A 59 -2.18 -13.13 2.70
N THR A 60 -2.16 -14.33 2.14
CA THR A 60 -1.69 -15.53 2.83
C THR A 60 -0.17 -15.65 2.76
N GLN A 61 0.42 -16.31 3.76
CA GLN A 61 1.86 -16.57 3.78
C GLN A 61 2.31 -17.39 2.58
N GLN A 62 1.56 -18.45 2.23
CA GLN A 62 1.86 -19.28 1.06
C GLN A 62 1.91 -18.44 -0.23
N ARG A 63 0.93 -17.55 -0.43
CA ARG A 63 0.89 -16.72 -1.64
C ARG A 63 2.10 -15.78 -1.72
N TYR A 64 2.47 -15.19 -0.59
CA TYR A 64 3.65 -14.33 -0.50
C TYR A 64 4.93 -15.10 -0.87
N GLU A 65 5.13 -16.29 -0.32
CA GLU A 65 6.31 -17.13 -0.58
C GLU A 65 6.38 -17.56 -2.06
N GLU A 66 5.25 -17.95 -2.65
CA GLU A 66 5.16 -18.29 -4.07
C GLU A 66 5.54 -17.11 -4.98
N ASP A 67 4.97 -15.93 -4.74
CA ASP A 67 5.23 -14.73 -5.54
C ASP A 67 6.67 -14.21 -5.33
N GLN A 68 7.22 -14.35 -4.12
CA GLN A 68 8.63 -14.06 -3.84
C GLN A 68 9.56 -15.02 -4.58
N ALA A 69 9.25 -16.33 -4.59
CA ALA A 69 10.02 -17.33 -5.31
C ALA A 69 9.99 -17.09 -6.83
N GLN A 70 8.85 -16.68 -7.39
CA GLN A 70 8.75 -16.31 -8.80
C GLN A 70 9.68 -15.15 -9.18
N LEU A 71 9.80 -14.11 -8.34
CA LEU A 71 10.72 -13.00 -8.59
C LEU A 71 12.19 -13.44 -8.58
N VAL A 72 12.56 -14.36 -7.69
CA VAL A 72 13.90 -14.94 -7.65
C VAL A 72 14.18 -15.71 -8.95
N LEU A 73 13.24 -16.55 -9.39
CA LEU A 73 13.37 -17.31 -10.64
C LEU A 73 13.50 -16.41 -11.87
N GLN A 74 12.68 -15.37 -11.98
CA GLN A 74 12.75 -14.38 -13.07
C GLN A 74 14.08 -13.63 -13.12
N SER A 75 14.74 -13.47 -11.97
CA SER A 75 16.07 -12.83 -11.90
C SER A 75 17.19 -13.77 -12.35
N THR A 76 16.98 -15.08 -12.32
CA THR A 76 17.94 -16.12 -12.75
C THR A 76 17.77 -16.58 -14.20
N SER A 77 16.65 -16.24 -14.85
CA SER A 77 16.34 -16.66 -16.23
C SER A 77 16.91 -15.73 -17.32
N SER A 78 17.74 -14.76 -16.98
CA SER A 78 18.49 -14.00 -17.99
C SER A 78 19.36 -14.98 -18.80
N PRO A 79 19.26 -15.02 -20.14
CA PRO A 79 20.08 -15.93 -20.94
C PRO A 79 21.56 -15.61 -20.72
N PRO A 80 22.46 -16.60 -20.58
CA PRO A 80 23.87 -16.34 -20.76
C PRO A 80 24.06 -15.82 -22.19
N GLU A 81 24.60 -14.60 -22.30
CA GLU A 81 25.18 -14.08 -23.54
C GLU A 81 26.01 -15.18 -24.21
N PRO A 82 25.84 -15.47 -25.52
CA PRO A 82 26.63 -16.49 -26.17
C PRO A 82 28.08 -15.99 -26.26
N ALA A 83 28.90 -16.42 -25.30
CA ALA A 83 30.34 -16.28 -25.35
C ALA A 83 30.85 -16.94 -26.65
N ALA A 84 31.28 -16.07 -27.55
CA ALA A 84 32.03 -16.37 -28.75
C ALA A 84 33.15 -17.41 -28.49
N TYR A 85 32.97 -18.60 -29.07
CA TYR A 85 33.98 -19.49 -29.63
C TYR A 85 35.41 -19.46 -29.03
N GLY A 86 35.73 -20.47 -28.21
CA GLY A 86 37.11 -20.74 -27.77
C GLY A 86 37.34 -22.22 -27.46
N ARG A 87 37.75 -22.98 -28.48
CA ARG A 87 38.19 -24.40 -28.53
C ARG A 87 38.62 -25.11 -27.22
N LYS A 88 37.92 -26.23 -26.96
CA LYS A 88 38.40 -27.63 -26.81
C LYS A 88 39.73 -27.91 -26.09
N TYR A 89 39.66 -28.63 -24.96
CA TYR A 89 40.34 -29.92 -24.79
C TYR A 89 39.69 -30.76 -23.66
N ASN A 90 39.55 -32.06 -23.93
CA ASN A 90 39.13 -33.11 -23.01
C ASN A 90 40.19 -33.31 -21.91
N THR A 91 39.78 -33.67 -20.69
CA THR A 91 39.95 -35.00 -20.06
C THR A 91 39.54 -34.96 -18.58
N LEU A 92 38.65 -35.87 -18.17
CA LEU A 92 38.53 -36.27 -16.76
C LEU A 92 39.79 -37.06 -16.36
N PRO A 93 40.21 -36.95 -15.09
CA PRO A 93 40.48 -38.15 -14.33
C PRO A 93 39.74 -38.20 -13.00
N SER A 94 39.47 -39.44 -12.60
CA SER A 94 38.82 -39.86 -11.37
C SER A 94 39.77 -39.85 -10.15
N SER A 95 39.18 -39.96 -8.97
CA SER A 95 39.69 -40.50 -7.69
C SER A 95 40.31 -39.55 -6.63
N SER A 96 39.54 -39.43 -5.54
CA SER A 96 39.88 -39.82 -4.17
C SER A 96 40.74 -38.94 -3.24
N SER A 97 40.22 -38.83 -2.00
CA SER A 97 40.92 -38.79 -0.70
C SER A 97 41.04 -37.43 0.04
N ASN A 98 40.02 -37.16 0.86
CA ASN A 98 40.09 -36.98 2.33
C ASN A 98 41.15 -36.05 2.97
N LYS A 99 40.69 -34.97 3.64
CA LYS A 99 40.98 -34.66 5.07
C LYS A 99 40.32 -33.33 5.49
N GLY A 100 39.66 -33.35 6.65
CA GLY A 100 39.06 -32.17 7.28
C GLY A 100 39.98 -31.44 8.25
N TRP A 101 39.55 -30.23 8.64
CA TRP A 101 39.71 -29.60 9.96
C TRP A 101 38.67 -28.46 10.06
N GLY A 102 37.82 -28.44 11.09
CA GLY A 102 37.85 -27.42 12.16
C GLY A 102 37.04 -26.16 11.79
N ASP A 103 35.76 -26.09 12.16
CA ASP A 103 35.25 -25.30 13.31
C ASP A 103 35.55 -23.79 13.23
N ALA A 104 34.49 -23.00 12.96
CA ALA A 104 34.29 -21.68 13.54
C ALA A 104 32.82 -21.24 13.38
N SER A 105 32.06 -21.39 14.46
CA SER A 105 31.07 -20.41 14.94
C SER A 105 29.92 -20.02 14.00
N GLY A 106 29.08 -20.98 13.63
CA GLY A 106 27.70 -20.69 13.29
C GLY A 106 26.91 -20.38 14.57
N ARG A 107 26.68 -19.09 14.88
CA ARG A 107 25.67 -18.70 15.88
C ARG A 107 24.29 -19.03 15.32
N LYS A 108 23.88 -20.30 15.46
CA LYS A 108 22.46 -20.67 15.43
C LYS A 108 21.78 -19.83 16.50
N MET A 109 21.01 -18.84 16.08
CA MET A 109 20.08 -18.14 16.98
C MET A 109 19.10 -19.20 17.48
N ASP A 110 19.13 -19.47 18.79
CA ASP A 110 18.28 -20.47 19.42
C ASP A 110 16.84 -19.94 19.44
N ILE A 111 15.92 -20.71 18.89
CA ILE A 111 14.49 -20.36 18.81
C ILE A 111 13.91 -20.14 20.22
N ALA A 112 14.49 -20.78 21.23
CA ALA A 112 14.13 -20.57 22.63
C ALA A 112 14.49 -19.15 23.14
N GLU A 113 15.56 -18.54 22.63
CA GLU A 113 16.04 -17.21 23.04
C GLU A 113 15.13 -16.10 22.51
N ILE A 114 14.57 -16.27 21.30
CA ILE A 114 13.56 -15.37 20.72
C ILE A 114 12.24 -15.43 21.51
N SER A 115 11.83 -16.63 21.93
CA SER A 115 10.61 -16.83 22.71
C SER A 115 10.70 -16.12 24.07
N GLN A 116 11.85 -16.20 24.72
CA GLN A 116 12.10 -15.53 25.99
C GLN A 116 12.16 -14.00 25.86
N HIS A 117 12.65 -13.48 24.73
CA HIS A 117 12.64 -12.03 24.46
C HIS A 117 11.22 -11.48 24.16
N LEU A 118 10.38 -12.27 23.49
CA LEU A 118 8.97 -11.93 23.25
C LEU A 118 8.12 -11.97 24.54
N GLU A 119 8.45 -12.84 25.51
CA GLU A 119 7.80 -12.82 26.82
C GLU A 119 8.25 -11.62 27.68
N ALA A 120 9.50 -11.19 27.58
CA ALA A 120 10.00 -10.01 28.29
C ALA A 120 9.40 -8.67 27.80
N LEU A 121 8.86 -8.64 26.57
CA LEU A 121 8.14 -7.50 25.99
C LEU A 121 6.62 -7.53 26.27
N ARG A 122 6.13 -8.53 27.02
CA ARG A 122 4.74 -8.52 27.51
C ARG A 122 4.62 -7.50 28.62
N VAL A 123 4.30 -6.27 28.23
CA VAL A 123 3.76 -5.26 29.14
C VAL A 123 2.49 -5.87 29.74
N GLY A 124 2.57 -6.19 31.03
CA GLY A 124 1.54 -6.89 31.77
C GLY A 124 0.20 -6.18 31.78
N ASP A 125 -0.81 -7.00 32.07
CA ASP A 125 -2.21 -6.65 32.29
C ASP A 125 -2.37 -5.38 33.14
N LEU A 126 -2.89 -4.33 32.49
CA LEU A 126 -3.52 -3.21 33.17
C LEU A 126 -5.03 -3.46 33.19
N PRO A 127 -5.70 -3.31 34.35
CA PRO A 127 -7.11 -3.61 34.50
C PRO A 127 -7.97 -2.68 33.63
N SER A 128 -9.06 -3.23 33.10
CA SER A 128 -10.15 -2.49 32.45
C SER A 128 -10.61 -1.33 33.35
N GLY A 129 -10.14 -0.14 33.05
CA GLY A 129 -10.62 1.12 33.57
C GLY A 129 -10.61 2.12 32.44
N GLN A 130 -11.70 2.19 31.66
CA GLN A 130 -11.93 3.31 30.76
C GLN A 130 -11.91 4.61 31.58
N PRO A 131 -11.05 5.59 31.28
CA PRO A 131 -11.37 6.97 31.62
C PRO A 131 -12.50 7.37 30.67
N GLN A 132 -13.72 7.47 31.19
CA GLN A 132 -14.76 8.20 30.46
C GLN A 132 -14.25 9.65 30.29
N PRO A 133 -14.23 10.20 29.07
CA PRO A 133 -13.97 11.62 28.92
C PRO A 133 -15.09 12.38 29.64
N PRO A 134 -14.77 13.49 30.35
CA PRO A 134 -15.80 14.34 30.91
C PRO A 134 -16.68 14.82 29.76
N THR A 135 -17.98 14.54 29.88
CA THR A 135 -19.03 15.15 29.06
C THR A 135 -19.05 16.64 29.35
N THR A 136 -18.23 17.39 28.63
CA THR A 136 -18.44 18.82 28.42
C THR A 136 -19.39 18.97 27.24
N ASP A 137 -20.65 19.25 27.56
CA ASP A 137 -21.70 19.74 26.66
C ASP A 137 -21.27 21.07 26.02
N LEU A 138 -20.52 20.98 24.93
CA LEU A 138 -20.50 22.01 23.90
C LEU A 138 -21.00 21.38 22.59
N PRO A 139 -22.00 21.95 21.91
CA PRO A 139 -22.37 21.51 20.58
C PRO A 139 -21.31 21.99 19.59
N SER A 140 -20.16 21.30 19.54
CA SER A 140 -19.35 21.32 18.33
C SER A 140 -20.16 20.59 17.26
N PRO A 141 -20.42 21.20 16.08
CA PRO A 141 -21.10 20.50 15.00
C PRO A 141 -20.19 19.35 14.57
N VAL A 142 -20.51 18.13 14.99
CA VAL A 142 -19.83 16.91 14.56
C VAL A 142 -19.95 16.87 13.03
N PRO A 143 -18.87 16.99 12.25
CA PRO A 143 -18.97 16.87 10.80
C PRO A 143 -19.27 15.40 10.51
N THR A 144 -20.55 15.04 10.47
CA THR A 144 -21.00 13.66 10.27
C THR A 144 -20.95 13.35 8.78
N GLY A 145 -19.74 13.15 8.28
CA GLY A 145 -19.49 12.69 6.93
C GLY A 145 -19.98 11.26 6.66
N TRP A 146 -19.83 10.79 5.43
CA TRP A 146 -20.10 9.39 5.09
C TRP A 146 -18.78 8.60 4.98
N SER A 147 -18.72 7.44 5.64
CA SER A 147 -17.57 6.55 5.53
C SER A 147 -17.61 5.79 4.21
N CYS A 148 -16.52 5.83 3.46
CA CYS A 148 -16.42 5.12 2.20
C CYS A 148 -16.45 3.59 2.41
N PRO A 149 -17.33 2.84 1.74
CA PRO A 149 -17.39 1.39 1.88
C PRO A 149 -16.15 0.68 1.32
N LYS A 150 -15.34 1.34 0.46
CA LYS A 150 -14.13 0.77 -0.14
C LYS A 150 -12.85 1.06 0.65
N CYS A 151 -12.71 2.28 1.18
CA CYS A 151 -11.45 2.71 1.84
C CYS A 151 -11.64 3.31 3.23
N THR A 152 -12.84 3.30 3.79
CA THR A 152 -13.22 3.81 5.13
C THR A 152 -13.03 5.30 5.38
N PHE A 153 -12.46 6.04 4.43
CA PHE A 153 -12.30 7.48 4.53
C PHE A 153 -13.63 8.19 4.76
N ILE A 154 -13.66 9.14 5.70
CA ILE A 154 -14.86 9.90 6.04
C ILE A 154 -14.93 11.12 5.13
N ASN A 155 -15.82 11.04 4.14
CA ASN A 155 -16.03 12.10 3.16
C ASN A 155 -17.00 13.15 3.69
N LYS A 156 -16.90 14.37 3.16
CA LYS A 156 -17.85 15.43 3.49
C LYS A 156 -19.27 15.06 3.01
N PRO A 157 -20.33 15.42 3.76
CA PRO A 157 -21.71 15.01 3.46
C PRO A 157 -22.17 15.23 2.02
N THR A 158 -21.81 16.38 1.43
CA THR A 158 -22.24 16.77 0.08
C THR A 158 -21.45 16.12 -1.05
N ARG A 159 -20.39 15.35 -0.77
CA ARG A 159 -19.56 14.74 -1.82
C ARG A 159 -20.27 13.54 -2.47
N PRO A 160 -20.47 13.54 -3.80
CA PRO A 160 -21.10 12.42 -4.50
C PRO A 160 -20.20 11.19 -4.61
N GLY A 161 -18.88 11.36 -4.55
CA GLY A 161 -17.89 10.28 -4.57
C GLY A 161 -16.77 10.51 -3.58
N CYS A 162 -16.05 9.44 -3.25
CA CYS A 162 -15.02 9.45 -2.23
C CYS A 162 -13.80 10.25 -2.69
N GLU A 163 -13.33 11.17 -1.86
CA GLU A 163 -12.14 11.98 -2.15
C GLU A 163 -10.90 11.11 -2.33
N MET A 164 -10.78 10.04 -1.55
CA MET A 164 -9.62 9.18 -1.58
C MET A 164 -9.66 8.17 -2.72
N CYS A 165 -10.75 7.41 -2.90
CA CYS A 165 -10.77 6.30 -3.88
C CYS A 165 -11.77 6.48 -5.03
N SER A 166 -12.44 7.62 -5.11
CA SER A 166 -13.49 7.90 -6.10
C SER A 166 -14.70 6.95 -6.07
N ALA A 167 -14.82 6.06 -5.08
CA ALA A 167 -16.00 5.21 -4.92
C ALA A 167 -17.25 6.06 -4.65
N ASP A 168 -18.39 5.63 -5.19
CA ASP A 168 -19.64 6.36 -5.00
C ASP A 168 -20.06 6.45 -3.53
N ARG A 169 -20.73 7.55 -3.21
CA ARG A 169 -21.43 7.70 -1.94
C ARG A 169 -22.54 6.63 -1.85
N PRO A 170 -22.73 5.98 -0.68
CA PRO A 170 -23.84 5.04 -0.49
C PRO A 170 -25.19 5.66 -0.88
N GLU A 171 -26.01 4.90 -1.60
CA GLU A 171 -27.31 5.36 -2.13
C GLU A 171 -28.30 5.72 -1.00
N ASP A 172 -28.18 5.09 0.16
CA ASP A 172 -29.00 5.29 1.34
C ASP A 172 -28.54 6.45 2.24
N TYR A 173 -27.36 7.04 1.98
CA TYR A 173 -26.87 8.17 2.76
C TYR A 173 -27.59 9.47 2.37
N VAL A 174 -28.17 10.13 3.38
CA VAL A 174 -28.82 11.43 3.24
C VAL A 174 -27.95 12.52 3.87
N VAL A 175 -27.73 13.61 3.13
CA VAL A 175 -27.03 14.79 3.66
C VAL A 175 -27.85 15.38 4.82
N PRO A 176 -27.27 15.53 6.03
CA PRO A 176 -27.99 16.11 7.16
C PRO A 176 -28.47 17.53 6.85
N GLY A 177 -29.75 17.83 7.14
CA GLY A 177 -30.37 19.12 6.80
C GLY A 177 -29.79 20.36 7.51
N GLY A 178 -28.96 20.17 8.54
CA GLY A 178 -28.24 21.24 9.24
C GLY A 178 -26.74 21.29 8.93
N TYR A 179 -26.27 20.59 7.88
CA TYR A 179 -24.88 20.63 7.47
C TYR A 179 -24.58 21.93 6.71
N GLU A 180 -23.66 22.73 7.24
CA GLU A 180 -23.08 23.86 6.52
C GLU A 180 -21.73 23.46 5.92
N PRO A 181 -21.59 23.45 4.58
CA PRO A 181 -20.30 23.19 3.94
C PRO A 181 -19.29 24.30 4.28
N ASP A 182 -18.04 23.92 4.54
CA ASP A 182 -16.95 24.90 4.70
C ASP A 182 -16.61 25.62 3.40
N GLU A 183 -15.82 26.69 3.51
CA GLU A 183 -15.41 27.54 2.38
C GLU A 183 -14.82 26.75 1.20
N ARG A 184 -14.05 25.70 1.51
CA ARG A 184 -13.45 24.83 0.49
C ARG A 184 -14.50 24.02 -0.27
N GLU A 185 -15.49 23.46 0.43
CA GLU A 185 -16.61 22.78 -0.23
C GLU A 185 -17.49 23.71 -1.03
N LEU A 186 -17.79 24.90 -0.48
CA LEU A 186 -18.58 25.90 -1.19
C LEU A 186 -17.93 26.29 -2.51
N TRP A 187 -16.62 26.55 -2.50
CA TRP A 187 -15.89 26.89 -3.72
C TRP A 187 -15.92 25.74 -4.75
N ARG A 188 -15.75 24.49 -4.30
CA ARG A 188 -15.86 23.32 -5.17
C ARG A 188 -17.26 23.20 -5.80
N MET A 189 -18.32 23.36 -5.01
CA MET A 189 -19.71 23.29 -5.48
C MET A 189 -20.03 24.42 -6.48
N GLN A 190 -19.52 25.62 -6.23
CA GLN A 190 -19.67 26.75 -7.15
C GLN A 190 -18.99 26.48 -8.50
N GLN A 191 -17.75 25.99 -8.50
CA GLN A 191 -17.02 25.64 -9.73
C GLN A 191 -17.74 24.55 -10.54
N GLU A 192 -18.33 23.55 -9.88
CA GLU A 192 -19.12 22.51 -10.54
C GLU A 192 -20.37 23.08 -11.22
N GLN A 193 -21.10 23.96 -10.51
CA GLN A 193 -22.27 24.63 -11.05
C GLN A 193 -21.94 25.52 -12.26
N GLU A 194 -20.85 26.30 -12.16
CA GLU A 194 -20.36 27.13 -13.26
C GLU A 194 -20.00 26.29 -14.49
N GLY A 195 -19.29 25.17 -14.29
CA GLY A 195 -18.93 24.24 -15.36
C GLY A 195 -20.15 23.64 -16.06
N ILE A 196 -21.19 23.25 -15.29
CA ILE A 196 -22.45 22.73 -15.85
C ILE A 196 -23.15 23.80 -16.70
N LEU A 197 -23.22 25.04 -16.22
CA LEU A 197 -23.83 26.15 -16.96
C LEU A 197 -23.09 26.45 -18.27
N GLN A 198 -21.76 26.42 -18.24
CA GLN A 198 -20.94 26.62 -19.44
C GLN A 198 -21.18 25.51 -20.48
N TYR A 199 -21.24 24.24 -20.04
CA TYR A 199 -21.52 23.12 -20.93
C TYR A 199 -22.88 23.26 -21.63
N GLN A 200 -23.92 23.64 -20.88
CA GLN A 200 -25.26 23.84 -21.43
C GLN A 200 -25.31 24.96 -22.48
N GLN A 201 -24.56 26.05 -22.29
CA GLN A 201 -24.48 27.16 -23.24
C GLN A 201 -23.83 26.79 -24.57
N VAL A 202 -22.89 25.84 -24.57
CA VAL A 202 -22.20 25.38 -25.79
C VAL A 202 -23.01 24.31 -26.54
N GLN A 203 -23.89 23.58 -25.86
CA GLN A 203 -24.74 22.54 -26.45
C GLN A 203 -26.09 23.07 -26.98
N GLY A 204 -26.46 24.32 -26.64
CA GLY A 204 -27.65 25.01 -27.16
C GLY A 204 -27.33 25.88 -28.37
#